data_AF-A0A7S2XHQ8-F1
#
_entry.id   AF-A0A7S2XHQ8-F1
#
_cell.length_a   1.000
_cell.length_b   1.000
_cell.length_c   1.000
_cell.angle_alpha   90.00
_cell.angle_beta   90.00
_cell.angle_gamma   90.00
#
_symmetry.space_group_name_H-M   'P 1'
#
loop_
_entity.id
_entity.type
_entity.pdbx_description
1 polymer ?
#
loop_
_entity_poly.entity_id
_entity_poly.type
_entity_poly.pdbx_seq_one_letter_code
_entity_poly.pdbx_strand_id
1 'polypeptide(L)'
;KELAARRPKGTTSLAFLCTPTDMHVIPEEANKAAAANYSAFIFKPIGAMVEMALQKLSGGKWLRSNIWSTDEFALVDGLIVNQGPNYALAKRLQHWRAILAYSEGVPVSTNIAPSTATISVTSAVTFKWAYGGIPYFKPYEIFDQDTTNAVMTAALIYDVKCKDSAAYPANKGKKGTSVTNPLELFKYNSFHGGVWRSPYTMDSLGVTSVIIYFMGGPNLFIPVTVAVTGAVAAGVAQIVMPMIM
;
A
#
# COMPACT_ATOMS: atom_id res chain seq x y z
N LYS A 1 -16.48 4.61 -28.78
CA LYS A 1 -15.09 4.43 -29.30
C LYS A 1 -14.17 5.39 -28.56
N GLU A 2 -13.28 4.84 -27.74
CA GLU A 2 -12.29 5.58 -26.94
C GLU A 2 -11.42 6.48 -27.82
N LEU A 3 -10.85 7.56 -27.26
CA LEU A 3 -10.12 8.57 -28.03
C LEU A 3 -8.90 7.97 -28.76
N ALA A 4 -8.25 6.98 -28.17
CA ALA A 4 -7.15 6.22 -28.79
C ALA A 4 -7.60 5.45 -30.03
N ALA A 5 -8.78 4.83 -30.00
CA ALA A 5 -9.33 4.07 -31.13
C ALA A 5 -9.70 4.94 -32.34
N ARG A 6 -9.76 6.27 -32.17
CA ARG A 6 -10.03 7.25 -33.26
C ARG A 6 -8.75 7.83 -33.87
N ARG A 7 -7.58 7.55 -33.29
CA ARG A 7 -6.28 8.05 -33.75
C ARG A 7 -5.56 6.97 -34.56
N PRO A 8 -4.62 7.34 -35.45
CA PRO A 8 -3.80 6.35 -36.15
C PRO A 8 -3.07 5.44 -35.16
N LYS A 9 -2.94 4.15 -35.50
CA LYS A 9 -2.23 3.19 -34.67
C LYS A 9 -0.78 3.64 -34.46
N GLY A 10 -0.28 3.52 -33.23
CA GLY A 10 1.08 3.89 -32.86
C GLY A 10 1.32 5.39 -32.61
N THR A 11 0.30 6.25 -32.73
CA THR A 11 0.46 7.70 -32.46
C THR A 11 -0.06 8.14 -31.11
N THR A 12 -0.63 7.22 -30.32
CA THR A 12 -1.28 7.53 -29.04
C THR A 12 -0.82 6.54 -27.98
N SER A 13 -0.45 7.07 -26.82
CA SER A 13 -0.26 6.33 -25.58
C SER A 13 -1.24 6.86 -24.53
N LEU A 14 -1.65 6.02 -23.59
CA LEU A 14 -2.46 6.41 -22.45
C LEU A 14 -1.58 6.50 -21.20
N ALA A 15 -1.96 7.38 -20.27
CA ALA A 15 -1.28 7.52 -18.99
C ALA A 15 -2.30 7.61 -17.86
N PHE A 16 -2.11 6.80 -16.83
CA PHE A 16 -2.92 6.79 -15.62
C PHE A 16 -1.99 6.93 -14.42
N LEU A 17 -2.21 7.97 -13.61
CA LEU A 17 -1.57 8.10 -12.32
C LEU A 17 -2.37 7.30 -11.29
N CYS A 18 -1.91 6.09 -10.99
CA CYS A 18 -2.65 5.14 -10.18
C CYS A 18 -2.38 5.34 -8.67
N THR A 19 -3.37 4.98 -7.86
CA THR A 19 -3.33 5.15 -6.40
C THR A 19 -2.62 3.98 -5.71
N PRO A 20 -1.88 4.19 -4.60
CA PRO A 20 -1.39 3.09 -3.79
C PRO A 20 -2.52 2.47 -2.96
N THR A 21 -3.67 3.15 -2.87
CA THR A 21 -4.83 2.77 -2.06
C THR A 21 -5.82 1.86 -2.80
N ASP A 22 -5.32 0.90 -3.58
CA ASP A 22 -6.09 -0.09 -4.31
C ASP A 22 -5.41 -1.46 -4.18
N MET A 23 -6.07 -2.55 -4.57
CA MET A 23 -5.44 -3.88 -4.60
C MET A 23 -4.59 -4.04 -5.86
N HIS A 24 -3.33 -4.44 -5.69
CA HIS A 24 -2.38 -4.59 -6.80
C HIS A 24 -1.73 -5.97 -6.78
N VAL A 25 -1.45 -6.51 -7.98
CA VAL A 25 -0.44 -7.56 -8.14
C VAL A 25 0.92 -6.93 -7.93
N ILE A 26 1.69 -7.49 -6.99
CA ILE A 26 3.00 -6.96 -6.62
C ILE A 26 4.10 -7.96 -6.98
N PRO A 27 5.34 -7.48 -7.18
CA PRO A 27 6.48 -8.37 -7.33
C PRO A 27 6.67 -9.24 -6.07
N GLU A 28 7.12 -10.48 -6.24
CA GLU A 28 7.30 -11.43 -5.14
C GLU A 28 8.30 -10.89 -4.08
N GLU A 29 9.31 -10.14 -4.52
CA GLU A 29 10.27 -9.49 -3.63
C GLU A 29 9.62 -8.44 -2.71
N ALA A 30 8.53 -7.80 -3.13
CA ALA A 30 7.80 -6.86 -2.28
C ALA A 30 7.04 -7.60 -1.17
N ASN A 31 6.41 -8.74 -1.49
CA ASN A 31 5.74 -9.59 -0.51
C ASN A 31 6.74 -10.21 0.48
N LYS A 32 7.90 -10.70 -0.01
CA LYS A 32 9.00 -11.18 0.83
C LYS A 32 9.52 -10.07 1.76
N ALA A 33 9.65 -8.84 1.27
CA ALA A 33 10.02 -7.70 2.10
C ALA A 33 8.95 -7.39 3.15
N ALA A 34 7.66 -7.43 2.81
CA ALA A 34 6.57 -7.26 3.78
C ALA A 34 6.65 -8.34 4.89
N ALA A 35 6.88 -9.59 4.54
CA ALA A 35 7.08 -10.68 5.50
C ALA A 35 8.32 -10.46 6.38
N ALA A 36 9.44 -9.99 5.81
CA ALA A 36 10.65 -9.71 6.58
C ALA A 36 10.48 -8.51 7.54
N ASN A 37 9.67 -7.52 7.15
CA ASN A 37 9.36 -6.34 7.95
C ASN A 37 8.34 -6.61 9.06
N TYR A 38 7.63 -7.74 9.00
CA TYR A 38 6.79 -8.23 10.09
C TYR A 38 7.64 -8.31 11.38
N SER A 39 7.15 -7.78 12.51
CA SER A 39 7.89 -7.66 13.78
C SER A 39 9.13 -6.76 13.81
N ALA A 40 9.61 -6.26 12.68
CA ALA A 40 10.70 -5.26 12.64
C ALA A 40 10.20 -3.84 12.94
N PHE A 41 8.88 -3.63 12.88
CA PHE A 41 8.21 -2.36 13.06
C PHE A 41 8.51 -1.66 14.40
N ILE A 42 8.62 -2.41 15.50
CA ILE A 42 8.57 -1.86 16.87
C ILE A 42 9.78 -2.25 17.76
N PHE A 43 10.95 -2.54 17.16
CA PHE A 43 12.12 -3.15 17.81
C PHE A 43 11.92 -4.63 18.12
N LYS A 44 12.74 -5.47 17.48
CA LYS A 44 12.86 -6.89 17.86
C LYS A 44 13.60 -6.98 19.20
N PRO A 45 13.16 -7.81 20.17
CA PRO A 45 12.08 -8.82 20.08
C PRO A 45 10.69 -8.37 20.57
N ILE A 46 10.53 -7.16 21.12
CA ILE A 46 9.30 -6.71 21.80
C ILE A 46 8.15 -6.42 20.80
N GLY A 47 8.46 -6.12 19.54
CA GLY A 47 7.48 -5.83 18.48
C GLY A 47 6.38 -6.86 18.32
N ALA A 48 6.71 -8.15 18.33
CA ALA A 48 5.71 -9.22 18.17
C ALA A 48 4.68 -9.23 19.33
N MET A 49 5.10 -8.91 20.55
CA MET A 49 4.20 -8.82 21.71
C MET A 49 3.27 -7.61 21.61
N VAL A 50 3.82 -6.47 21.18
CA VAL A 50 3.05 -5.22 20.99
C VAL A 50 2.02 -5.39 19.87
N GLU A 51 2.38 -6.05 18.78
CA GLU A 51 1.46 -6.36 17.69
C GLU A 51 0.31 -7.26 18.14
N MET A 52 0.63 -8.36 18.84
CA MET A 52 -0.37 -9.27 19.38
C MET A 52 -1.30 -8.56 20.37
N ALA A 53 -0.75 -7.70 21.23
CA ALA A 53 -1.50 -6.83 22.13
C ALA A 53 -2.49 -5.95 21.38
N LEU A 54 -2.04 -5.20 20.38
CA LEU A 54 -2.88 -4.28 19.59
C LEU A 54 -3.95 -5.03 18.79
N GLN A 55 -3.61 -6.19 18.22
CA GLN A 55 -4.58 -7.05 17.54
C GLN A 55 -5.65 -7.53 18.53
N LYS A 56 -5.27 -7.98 19.74
CA LYS A 56 -6.26 -8.41 20.77
C LYS A 56 -7.13 -7.25 21.22
N LEU A 57 -6.54 -6.10 21.58
CA LEU A 57 -7.27 -4.91 22.04
C LEU A 57 -8.26 -4.39 21.00
N SER A 58 -7.94 -4.53 19.71
CA SER A 58 -8.80 -4.08 18.62
C SER A 58 -9.76 -5.14 18.08
N GLY A 59 -9.77 -6.35 18.63
CA GLY A 59 -10.54 -7.48 18.09
C GLY A 59 -10.12 -7.87 16.67
N GLY A 60 -8.82 -7.76 16.37
CA GLY A 60 -8.22 -8.10 15.07
C GLY A 60 -8.33 -6.99 14.02
N LYS A 61 -8.79 -5.79 14.39
CA LYS A 61 -9.00 -4.69 13.43
C LYS A 61 -7.72 -3.93 13.09
N TRP A 62 -6.77 -3.82 14.02
CA TRP A 62 -5.52 -3.08 13.82
C TRP A 62 -4.38 -4.01 13.41
N LEU A 63 -3.41 -3.48 12.65
CA LEU A 63 -2.21 -4.20 12.21
C LEU A 63 -2.52 -5.54 11.54
N ARG A 64 -3.50 -5.55 10.63
CA ARG A 64 -3.89 -6.73 9.86
C ARG A 64 -2.81 -7.02 8.82
N SER A 65 -2.45 -8.29 8.65
CA SER A 65 -1.43 -8.71 7.71
C SER A 65 -1.78 -8.30 6.28
N ASN A 66 -0.79 -7.78 5.56
CA ASN A 66 -0.83 -7.46 4.13
C ASN A 66 -0.11 -8.50 3.27
N ILE A 67 0.42 -9.54 3.92
CA ILE A 67 1.22 -10.58 3.27
C ILE A 67 0.26 -11.59 2.67
N TRP A 68 0.18 -11.62 1.34
CA TRP A 68 -0.68 -12.55 0.61
C TRP A 68 -0.04 -12.95 -0.72
N SER A 69 -0.01 -14.25 -1.00
CA SER A 69 0.48 -14.79 -2.26
C SER A 69 -0.13 -16.15 -2.57
N THR A 70 -0.17 -16.49 -3.86
CA THR A 70 -0.36 -17.84 -4.39
C THR A 70 0.96 -18.35 -4.98
N ASP A 71 0.95 -19.55 -5.56
CA ASP A 71 2.09 -20.07 -6.33
C ASP A 71 2.38 -19.26 -7.60
N GLU A 72 1.41 -18.45 -8.07
CA GLU A 72 1.50 -17.70 -9.33
C GLU A 72 1.81 -16.21 -9.13
N PHE A 73 1.28 -15.58 -8.07
CA PHE A 73 1.44 -14.14 -7.86
C PHE A 73 1.27 -13.72 -6.39
N ALA A 74 1.77 -12.52 -6.07
CA ALA A 74 1.54 -11.87 -4.80
C ALA A 74 0.58 -10.68 -4.95
N LEU A 75 -0.21 -10.40 -3.90
CA LEU A 75 -1.11 -9.25 -3.84
C LEU A 75 -0.79 -8.38 -2.64
N VAL A 76 -1.17 -7.11 -2.77
CA VAL A 76 -1.26 -6.16 -1.66
C VAL A 76 -2.71 -5.72 -1.49
N ASP A 77 -3.19 -5.66 -0.26
CA ASP A 77 -4.43 -4.97 0.10
C ASP A 77 -4.13 -3.51 0.49
N GLY A 78 -4.18 -2.65 -0.52
CA GLY A 78 -4.04 -1.20 -0.34
C GLY A 78 -5.35 -0.48 -0.01
N LEU A 79 -6.50 -1.16 0.02
CA LEU A 79 -7.78 -0.48 0.18
C LEU A 79 -7.86 0.24 1.54
N ILE A 80 -8.57 1.37 1.55
CA ILE A 80 -8.90 2.12 2.76
C ILE A 80 -10.42 2.29 2.76
N VAL A 81 -11.11 1.60 3.68
CA VAL A 81 -12.58 1.56 3.71
C VAL A 81 -13.14 2.97 3.92
N ASN A 82 -12.46 3.80 4.69
CA ASN A 82 -12.85 5.19 4.96
C ASN A 82 -12.86 6.09 3.72
N GLN A 83 -12.20 5.71 2.61
CA GLN A 83 -12.30 6.45 1.34
C GLN A 83 -13.64 6.19 0.62
N GLY A 84 -14.35 5.12 1.00
CA GLY A 84 -15.67 4.80 0.51
C GLY A 84 -15.69 4.06 -0.83
N PRO A 85 -16.82 3.38 -1.13
CA PRO A 85 -16.94 2.52 -2.31
C PRO A 85 -16.86 3.29 -3.64
N ASN A 86 -17.31 4.54 -3.67
CA ASN A 86 -17.24 5.38 -4.87
C ASN A 86 -15.78 5.68 -5.27
N TYR A 87 -14.93 5.96 -4.30
CA TYR A 87 -13.51 6.19 -4.55
C TYR A 87 -12.83 4.90 -5.03
N ALA A 88 -13.08 3.78 -4.35
CA ALA A 88 -12.55 2.47 -4.73
C ALA A 88 -12.95 2.11 -6.18
N LEU A 89 -14.23 2.28 -6.53
CA LEU A 89 -14.72 2.04 -7.89
C LEU A 89 -14.05 2.97 -8.91
N ALA A 90 -13.94 4.27 -8.61
CA ALA A 90 -13.33 5.24 -9.52
C ALA A 90 -11.87 4.89 -9.84
N LYS A 91 -11.09 4.46 -8.84
CA LYS A 91 -9.69 4.05 -9.02
C LYS A 91 -9.59 2.71 -9.76
N ARG A 92 -10.44 1.75 -9.42
CA ARG A 92 -10.50 0.46 -10.11
C ARG A 92 -10.88 0.59 -11.59
N LEU A 93 -11.77 1.53 -11.93
CA LEU A 93 -12.11 1.84 -13.33
C LEU A 93 -10.90 2.32 -14.14
N GLN A 94 -9.96 3.07 -13.53
CA GLN A 94 -8.72 3.47 -14.20
C GLN A 94 -7.89 2.23 -14.58
N HIS A 95 -7.78 1.25 -13.68
CA HIS A 95 -7.07 0.01 -13.95
C HIS A 95 -7.73 -0.80 -15.06
N TRP A 96 -9.06 -0.97 -15.04
CA TRP A 96 -9.77 -1.70 -16.10
C TRP A 96 -9.58 -1.05 -17.47
N ARG A 97 -9.63 0.29 -17.55
CA ARG A 97 -9.37 1.00 -18.81
C ARG A 97 -7.92 0.81 -19.29
N ALA A 98 -6.96 0.85 -18.38
CA ALA A 98 -5.57 0.57 -18.71
C ALA A 98 -5.37 -0.85 -19.25
N ILE A 99 -5.96 -1.85 -18.58
CA ILE A 99 -5.90 -3.27 -18.99
C ILE A 99 -6.50 -3.47 -20.38
N LEU A 100 -7.68 -2.89 -20.64
CA LEU A 100 -8.34 -3.00 -21.94
C LEU A 100 -7.49 -2.39 -23.04
N ALA A 101 -7.04 -1.14 -22.88
CA ALA A 101 -6.20 -0.46 -23.88
C ALA A 101 -4.87 -1.21 -24.13
N TYR A 102 -4.21 -1.69 -23.06
CA TYR A 102 -2.98 -2.48 -23.17
C TYR A 102 -3.21 -3.84 -23.85
N SER A 103 -4.38 -4.43 -23.69
CA SER A 103 -4.78 -5.67 -24.38
C SER A 103 -5.05 -5.43 -25.86
N GLU A 104 -5.55 -4.26 -26.23
CA GLU A 104 -5.77 -3.82 -27.61
C GLU A 104 -4.50 -3.34 -28.34
N GLY A 105 -3.34 -3.38 -27.67
CA GLY A 105 -2.05 -3.02 -28.27
C GLY A 105 -1.69 -1.53 -28.18
N VAL A 106 -2.41 -0.75 -27.36
CA VAL A 106 -2.07 0.65 -27.07
C VAL A 106 -1.02 0.69 -25.95
N PRO A 107 0.06 1.48 -26.06
CA PRO A 107 0.97 1.70 -24.95
C PRO A 107 0.29 2.43 -23.78
N VAL A 108 0.48 1.95 -22.56
CA VAL A 108 -0.16 2.49 -21.36
C VAL A 108 0.84 2.62 -20.21
N SER A 109 1.02 3.84 -19.71
CA SER A 109 1.76 4.11 -18.46
C SER A 109 0.79 4.06 -17.27
N THR A 110 1.11 3.29 -16.24
CA THR A 110 0.24 3.02 -15.07
C THR A 110 0.97 3.10 -13.75
N ASN A 111 1.89 4.05 -13.61
CA ASN A 111 2.76 4.14 -12.44
C ASN A 111 1.93 4.39 -11.16
N ILE A 112 2.17 3.57 -10.12
CA ILE A 112 1.56 3.77 -8.80
C ILE A 112 2.29 4.90 -8.07
N ALA A 113 1.57 5.95 -7.69
CA ALA A 113 2.11 7.05 -6.89
C ALA A 113 2.16 6.69 -5.39
N PRO A 114 3.02 7.34 -4.60
CA PRO A 114 3.07 7.13 -3.16
C PRO A 114 1.96 7.91 -2.46
N SER A 115 1.76 7.62 -1.17
CA SER A 115 1.00 8.53 -0.31
C SER A 115 1.76 9.86 -0.21
N THR A 116 1.12 10.94 -0.64
CA THR A 116 1.74 12.27 -0.74
C THR A 116 1.05 13.23 0.22
N ALA A 117 1.83 14.00 0.99
CA ALA A 117 1.31 15.00 1.92
C ALA A 117 0.82 16.26 1.18
N THR A 118 -0.21 16.12 0.34
CA THR A 118 -0.81 17.25 -0.35
C THR A 118 -1.62 18.12 0.61
N ILE A 119 -1.82 19.39 0.25
CA ILE A 119 -2.72 20.30 1.00
C ILE A 119 -4.13 19.70 1.11
N SER A 120 -4.64 19.06 0.05
CA SER A 120 -5.97 18.44 0.02
C SER A 120 -6.12 17.20 0.89
N VAL A 121 -5.04 16.45 1.13
CA VAL A 121 -5.04 15.28 2.01
C VAL A 121 -4.86 15.71 3.47
N THR A 122 -3.96 16.66 3.71
CA THR A 122 -3.64 17.17 5.05
C THR A 122 -4.68 18.14 5.61
N SER A 123 -5.62 18.64 4.79
CA SER A 123 -6.77 19.41 5.24
C SER A 123 -7.75 18.57 6.08
N ALA A 124 -7.79 17.25 5.85
CA ALA A 124 -8.49 16.32 6.70
C ALA A 124 -7.62 15.96 7.91
N VAL A 125 -8.04 16.43 9.09
CA VAL A 125 -7.28 16.33 10.35
C VAL A 125 -6.91 14.89 10.70
N THR A 126 -7.81 13.93 10.44
CA THR A 126 -7.58 12.50 10.69
C THR A 126 -6.44 11.93 9.84
N PHE A 127 -6.37 12.30 8.56
CA PHE A 127 -5.27 11.91 7.68
C PHE A 127 -3.97 12.57 8.09
N LYS A 128 -4.00 13.85 8.48
CA LYS A 128 -2.83 14.56 9.00
C LYS A 128 -2.23 13.85 10.22
N TRP A 129 -3.05 13.44 11.19
CA TRP A 129 -2.58 12.71 12.36
C TRP A 129 -2.04 11.33 12.02
N ALA A 130 -2.74 10.58 11.16
CA ALA A 130 -2.25 9.28 10.70
C ALA A 130 -0.91 9.42 9.96
N TYR A 131 -0.74 10.43 9.11
CA TYR A 131 0.49 10.69 8.37
C TYR A 131 1.67 11.04 9.29
N GLY A 132 1.42 11.62 10.46
CA GLY A 132 2.45 11.83 11.48
C GLY A 132 2.99 10.53 12.09
N GLY A 133 2.18 9.46 12.09
CA GLY A 133 2.54 8.17 12.67
C GLY A 133 2.98 7.10 11.67
N ILE A 134 2.51 7.18 10.42
CA ILE A 134 2.83 6.23 9.35
C ILE A 134 4.35 6.05 9.16
N PRO A 135 5.21 7.09 9.19
CA PRO A 135 6.66 6.93 8.98
C PRO A 135 7.39 6.06 10.01
N TYR A 136 6.75 5.74 11.15
CA TYR A 136 7.27 4.76 12.10
C TYR A 136 7.08 3.32 11.59
N PHE A 137 6.13 3.08 10.68
CA PHE A 137 5.89 1.80 10.03
C PHE A 137 6.85 1.57 8.86
N LYS A 138 8.14 1.41 9.15
CA LYS A 138 9.14 1.17 8.10
C LYS A 138 8.78 -0.08 7.27
N PRO A 139 8.85 0.00 5.93
CA PRO A 139 9.49 1.05 5.11
C PRO A 139 8.52 2.12 4.57
N TYR A 140 7.33 2.25 5.14
CA TYR A 140 6.32 3.18 4.66
C TYR A 140 6.76 4.64 4.89
N GLU A 141 6.77 5.41 3.81
CA GLU A 141 7.09 6.83 3.79
C GLU A 141 5.96 7.65 3.13
N ILE A 142 5.72 8.83 3.70
CA ILE A 142 4.85 9.84 3.12
C ILE A 142 5.74 10.86 2.40
N PHE A 143 5.55 10.98 1.09
CA PHE A 143 6.39 11.85 0.27
C PHE A 143 5.82 13.28 0.21
N ASP A 144 6.71 14.25 0.04
CA ASP A 144 6.32 15.60 -0.33
C ASP A 144 5.82 15.67 -1.79
N GLN A 145 5.13 16.76 -2.11
CA GLN A 145 4.53 16.94 -3.44
C GLN A 145 5.58 17.04 -4.54
N ASP A 146 6.70 17.71 -4.27
CA ASP A 146 7.73 17.99 -5.26
C ASP A 146 8.47 16.72 -5.67
N THR A 147 8.78 15.85 -4.72
CA THR A 147 9.39 14.54 -4.94
C THR A 147 8.44 13.63 -5.71
N THR A 148 7.17 13.55 -5.29
CA THR A 148 6.17 12.77 -6.05
C THR A 148 6.05 13.30 -7.48
N ASN A 149 5.94 14.61 -7.67
CA ASN A 149 5.84 15.21 -9.00
C ASN A 149 7.06 14.88 -9.87
N ALA A 150 8.27 15.02 -9.32
CA ALA A 150 9.51 14.73 -10.03
C ALA A 150 9.60 13.26 -10.44
N VAL A 151 9.38 12.33 -9.50
CA VAL A 151 9.50 10.88 -9.75
C VAL A 151 8.42 10.40 -10.71
N MET A 152 7.16 10.80 -10.52
CA MET A 152 6.06 10.35 -11.38
C MET A 152 6.17 10.95 -12.80
N THR A 153 6.69 12.16 -12.93
CA THR A 153 6.98 12.76 -14.24
C THR A 153 8.11 12.01 -14.93
N ALA A 154 9.20 11.69 -14.23
CA ALA A 154 10.30 10.91 -14.78
C ALA A 154 9.84 9.51 -15.24
N ALA A 155 9.03 8.82 -14.43
CA ALA A 155 8.46 7.52 -14.77
C ALA A 155 7.55 7.59 -16.01
N LEU A 156 6.72 8.63 -16.12
CA LEU A 156 5.91 8.86 -17.32
C LEU A 156 6.76 9.12 -18.57
N ILE A 157 7.79 9.97 -18.46
CA ILE A 157 8.69 10.25 -19.59
C ILE A 157 9.40 8.96 -20.02
N TYR A 158 9.87 8.16 -19.06
CA TYR A 158 10.48 6.87 -19.33
C TYR A 158 9.52 5.95 -20.10
N ASP A 159 8.29 5.78 -19.62
CA ASP A 159 7.28 4.93 -20.27
C ASP A 159 6.89 5.40 -21.68
N VAL A 160 6.97 6.71 -21.96
CA VAL A 160 6.64 7.27 -23.27
C VAL A 160 7.81 7.24 -24.24
N LYS A 161 9.05 7.32 -23.75
CA LYS A 161 10.25 7.44 -24.60
C LYS A 161 10.99 6.12 -24.77
N CYS A 162 10.96 5.24 -23.77
CA CYS A 162 11.66 3.96 -23.80
C CYS A 162 10.73 2.87 -24.34
N LYS A 163 10.92 2.49 -25.61
CA LYS A 163 10.13 1.43 -26.27
C LYS A 163 10.28 0.06 -25.64
N ASP A 164 11.30 -0.13 -24.79
CA ASP A 164 11.54 -1.36 -24.03
C ASP A 164 10.81 -1.36 -22.67
N SER A 165 10.10 -0.28 -22.30
CA SER A 165 9.29 -0.25 -21.08
C SER A 165 8.15 -1.29 -21.11
N ALA A 166 7.76 -1.77 -19.92
CA ALA A 166 6.58 -2.59 -19.71
C ALA A 166 5.28 -1.90 -20.18
N ALA A 167 5.30 -0.56 -20.33
CA ALA A 167 4.19 0.21 -20.87
C ALA A 167 3.82 -0.16 -22.32
N TYR A 168 4.72 -0.81 -23.07
CA TYR A 168 4.49 -1.21 -24.46
C TYR A 168 4.05 -2.68 -24.57
N PRO A 169 2.84 -2.96 -25.11
CA PRO A 169 2.33 -4.33 -25.29
C PRO A 169 3.22 -5.26 -26.11
N ALA A 170 4.07 -4.71 -26.99
CA ALA A 170 5.05 -5.47 -27.77
C ALA A 170 6.15 -6.12 -26.90
N ASN A 171 6.24 -5.76 -25.62
CA ASN A 171 7.22 -6.30 -24.67
C ASN A 171 6.63 -7.37 -23.74
N LYS A 172 5.36 -7.75 -23.91
CA LYS A 172 4.75 -8.87 -23.18
C LYS A 172 5.61 -10.13 -23.30
N GLY A 173 5.89 -10.77 -22.17
CA GLY A 173 6.69 -12.00 -22.10
C GLY A 173 8.20 -11.86 -22.39
N LYS A 174 8.72 -10.64 -22.63
CA LYS A 174 10.18 -10.45 -22.80
C LYS A 174 10.90 -10.50 -21.45
N LYS A 175 12.16 -10.98 -21.48
CA LYS A 175 13.04 -11.01 -20.30
C LYS A 175 13.25 -9.58 -19.78
N GLY A 176 12.80 -9.30 -18.56
CA GLY A 176 12.81 -7.97 -17.94
C GLY A 176 11.44 -7.28 -17.84
N THR A 177 10.50 -7.64 -18.72
CA THR A 177 9.11 -7.15 -18.73
C THR A 177 8.15 -8.32 -18.90
N SER A 178 8.21 -9.25 -17.95
CA SER A 178 7.34 -10.45 -17.90
C SER A 178 5.91 -10.08 -17.47
N VAL A 179 5.26 -9.20 -18.24
CA VAL A 179 3.81 -9.01 -18.21
C VAL A 179 3.21 -10.15 -19.02
N THR A 180 2.81 -11.23 -18.36
CA THR A 180 2.12 -12.37 -18.97
C THR A 180 0.61 -12.18 -18.89
N ASN A 181 0.15 -11.57 -17.79
CA ASN A 181 -1.23 -11.15 -17.57
C ASN A 181 -1.29 -9.61 -17.52
N PRO A 182 -2.24 -8.93 -18.21
CA PRO A 182 -2.38 -7.47 -18.16
C PRO A 182 -2.51 -6.87 -16.74
N LEU A 183 -2.99 -7.63 -15.75
CA LEU A 183 -3.02 -7.20 -14.34
C LEU A 183 -1.62 -6.96 -13.75
N GLU A 184 -0.59 -7.55 -14.34
CA GLU A 184 0.79 -7.36 -13.90
C GLU A 184 1.39 -6.04 -14.38
N LEU A 185 0.71 -5.29 -15.26
CA LEU A 185 1.19 -4.01 -15.77
C LEU A 185 1.52 -3.04 -14.62
N PHE A 186 0.69 -3.04 -13.57
CA PHE A 186 0.83 -2.17 -12.41
C PHE A 186 2.04 -2.50 -11.54
N LYS A 187 2.66 -3.68 -11.68
CA LYS A 187 3.81 -4.11 -10.84
C LYS A 187 5.12 -3.42 -11.22
N TYR A 188 5.20 -2.83 -12.42
CA TYR A 188 6.40 -2.19 -12.97
C TYR A 188 6.41 -0.67 -12.74
N ASN A 189 7.61 -0.10 -12.55
CA ASN A 189 7.85 1.35 -12.40
C ASN A 189 7.03 2.05 -11.30
N SER A 190 6.54 1.27 -10.33
CA SER A 190 5.68 1.76 -9.25
C SER A 190 6.47 2.38 -8.12
N PHE A 191 6.11 3.61 -7.75
CA PHE A 191 6.67 4.38 -6.65
C PHE A 191 5.68 4.39 -5.47
N HIS A 192 5.39 3.21 -4.93
CA HIS A 192 4.30 2.99 -3.95
C HIS A 192 4.61 3.48 -2.52
N GLY A 193 5.72 4.18 -2.30
CA GLY A 193 6.12 4.76 -0.99
C GLY A 193 6.25 3.75 0.16
N GLY A 194 6.61 2.50 -0.13
CA GLY A 194 6.77 1.45 0.89
C GLY A 194 5.50 0.66 1.21
N VAL A 195 4.32 1.06 0.72
CA VAL A 195 3.04 0.36 0.98
C VAL A 195 3.09 -1.13 0.67
N TRP A 196 3.63 -1.54 -0.48
CA TRP A 196 3.71 -2.95 -0.87
C TRP A 196 4.71 -3.77 -0.07
N ARG A 197 5.61 -3.09 0.66
CA ARG A 197 6.62 -3.71 1.52
C ARG A 197 6.27 -3.57 3.00
N SER A 198 5.11 -3.00 3.31
CA SER A 198 4.56 -2.91 4.66
C SER A 198 3.94 -4.25 5.05
N PRO A 199 4.22 -4.77 6.26
CA PRO A 199 3.58 -5.99 6.77
C PRO A 199 2.08 -5.82 7.02
N TYR A 200 1.58 -4.58 7.13
CA TYR A 200 0.19 -4.30 7.51
C TYR A 200 -0.60 -3.59 6.41
N THR A 201 -1.89 -3.92 6.31
CA THR A 201 -2.81 -3.29 5.36
C THR A 201 -3.00 -1.83 5.72
N MET A 202 -3.14 -0.98 4.70
CA MET A 202 -3.28 0.47 4.88
C MET A 202 -4.46 0.85 5.79
N ASP A 203 -5.58 0.17 5.62
CA ASP A 203 -6.79 0.35 6.43
C ASP A 203 -6.57 0.09 7.93
N SER A 204 -5.66 -0.83 8.26
CA SER A 204 -5.41 -1.24 9.64
C SER A 204 -4.37 -0.40 10.38
N LEU A 205 -3.69 0.52 9.68
CA LEU A 205 -2.61 1.35 10.22
C LEU A 205 -3.10 2.64 10.87
N GLY A 206 -4.27 3.15 10.47
CA GLY A 206 -4.71 4.51 10.78
C GLY A 206 -4.71 4.83 12.27
N VAL A 207 -5.43 4.04 13.08
CA VAL A 207 -5.57 4.29 14.53
C VAL A 207 -4.23 4.16 15.25
N THR A 208 -3.49 3.08 14.98
CA THR A 208 -2.18 2.87 15.61
C THR A 208 -1.19 3.98 15.27
N SER A 209 -1.20 4.47 14.03
CA SER A 209 -0.38 5.61 13.60
C SER A 209 -0.72 6.87 14.39
N VAL A 210 -2.02 7.17 14.54
CA VAL A 210 -2.47 8.33 15.33
C VAL A 210 -1.99 8.24 16.77
N ILE A 211 -2.11 7.08 17.41
CA ILE A 211 -1.67 6.89 18.80
C ILE A 211 -0.16 7.10 18.93
N ILE A 212 0.65 6.46 18.07
CA ILE A 212 2.11 6.62 18.09
C ILE A 212 2.51 8.08 17.90
N TYR A 213 1.84 8.78 16.97
CA TYR A 213 2.10 10.20 16.72
C TYR A 213 1.85 11.07 17.96
N PHE A 214 0.70 10.92 18.62
CA PHE A 214 0.38 11.70 19.81
C PHE A 214 1.20 11.33 21.04
N MET A 215 1.74 10.12 21.09
CA MET A 215 2.67 9.68 22.13
C MET A 215 4.12 10.14 21.89
N GLY A 216 4.40 10.86 20.80
CA GLY A 216 5.73 11.35 20.45
C GLY A 216 6.66 10.27 19.91
N GLY A 217 6.12 9.15 19.41
CA GLY A 217 6.88 8.07 18.79
C GLY A 217 6.89 6.74 19.55
N PRO A 218 7.66 5.75 19.07
CA PRO A 218 7.62 4.38 19.56
C PRO A 218 8.10 4.21 21.01
N ASN A 219 9.02 5.07 21.48
CA ASN A 219 9.65 4.92 22.79
C ASN A 219 8.66 4.98 23.96
N LEU A 220 7.59 5.79 23.87
CA LEU A 220 6.53 5.83 24.87
C LEU A 220 5.38 4.86 24.52
N PHE A 221 5.07 4.73 23.23
CA PHE A 221 3.99 3.86 22.75
C PHE A 221 4.15 2.40 23.18
N ILE A 222 5.36 1.87 23.06
CA ILE A 222 5.69 0.47 23.34
C ILE A 222 5.43 0.09 24.80
N PRO A 223 6.09 0.72 25.79
CA PRO A 223 5.93 0.33 27.19
C PRO A 223 4.48 0.49 27.66
N VAL A 224 3.78 1.53 27.21
CA VAL A 224 2.37 1.75 27.56
C VAL A 224 1.49 0.64 26.99
N THR A 225 1.68 0.27 25.72
CA THR A 225 0.89 -0.80 25.09
C THR A 225 1.10 -2.14 25.80
N VAL A 226 2.35 -2.46 26.18
CA VAL A 226 2.67 -3.66 26.96
C VAL A 226 2.01 -3.61 28.34
N ALA A 227 2.10 -2.48 29.05
CA ALA A 227 1.53 -2.31 30.39
C ALA A 227 0.00 -2.43 30.39
N VAL A 228 -0.68 -1.76 29.47
CA VAL A 228 -2.14 -1.83 29.31
C VAL A 228 -2.60 -3.25 29.02
N THR A 229 -1.89 -3.95 28.14
CA THR A 229 -2.23 -5.34 27.78
C THR A 229 -2.02 -6.28 28.97
N GLY A 230 -0.92 -6.10 29.71
CA GLY A 230 -0.66 -6.87 30.94
C GLY A 230 -1.76 -6.66 31.99
N ALA A 231 -2.20 -5.42 32.20
CA ALA A 231 -3.28 -5.10 33.13
C ALA A 231 -4.62 -5.73 32.71
N VAL A 232 -4.97 -5.67 31.42
CA VAL A 232 -6.18 -6.31 30.90
C VAL A 232 -6.13 -7.83 31.06
N ALA A 233 -5.00 -8.46 30.74
CA ALA A 233 -4.84 -9.91 30.90
C ALA A 233 -4.96 -10.36 32.36
N ALA A 234 -4.35 -9.61 33.29
CA ALA A 234 -4.45 -9.89 34.72
C ALA A 234 -5.90 -9.74 35.24
N GLY A 235 -6.60 -8.68 34.82
CA GLY A 235 -8.01 -8.47 35.18
C GLY A 235 -8.93 -9.56 34.65
N VAL A 236 -8.74 -10.01 33.40
CA VAL A 236 -9.50 -11.14 32.84
C VAL A 236 -9.23 -12.44 33.61
N ALA A 237 -7.96 -12.72 33.93
CA ALA A 237 -7.62 -13.89 34.73
C ALA A 237 -8.31 -13.87 36.11
N GLN A 238 -8.35 -12.71 36.77
CA GLN A 238 -9.04 -12.56 38.06
C GLN A 238 -10.56 -12.79 37.97
N ILE A 239 -11.19 -12.49 36.83
CA ILE A 239 -12.64 -12.70 36.63
C ILE A 239 -12.95 -14.15 36.27
N VAL A 240 -12.11 -14.79 35.44
CA VAL A 240 -12.37 -16.12 34.88
C VAL A 240 -11.96 -17.24 35.84
N MET A 241 -10.87 -17.07 36.60
CA MET A 241 -10.35 -18.09 37.52
C MET A 241 -11.35 -18.51 38.61
N PRO A 242 -12.17 -17.61 39.19
CA PRO A 242 -13.26 -17.99 40.11
C PRO A 242 -14.48 -18.64 39.46
N MET A 243 -14.63 -18.60 38.12
CA MET A 243 -15.76 -19.22 37.40
C MET A 243 -15.50 -20.67 36.98
N ILE A 244 -14.24 -21.13 37.07
CA ILE A 244 -13.80 -22.48 36.65
C ILE A 244 -13.58 -23.39 37.87
N MET A 245 -13.53 -22.83 39.08
CA MET A 245 -13.57 -23.57 40.36
C MET A 245 -15.00 -23.77 40.83
#